data_AF-A0A3S4FBW8-F1
#
_entry.id   AF-A0A3S4FBW8-F1
#
_cell.length_a   1.000
_cell.length_b   1.000
_cell.length_c   1.000
_cell.angle_alpha   90.00
_cell.angle_beta   90.00
_cell.angle_gamma   90.00
#
_symmetry.space_group_name_H-M   'P 1'
#
loop_
_entity.id
_entity.type
_entity.pdbx_description
1 polymer ?
#
loop_
_entity_poly.entity_id
_entity_poly.type
_entity_poly.pdbx_seq_one_letter_code
_entity_poly.pdbx_strand_id
1 'polypeptide(L)'
;MAENPQQVLDFLTDLAKRARPQGEKELAQLRAFAKAEFGVEELQPWDIAYYSEKQKQHLYSISDEQLRPYFPENKVVNGLFEVVKRIYGITAKERTDVDVWHPEVRFFELYDENNELRGSFYLDLYAREHKRGGAWMDDCVGQMRKADGTLQKPVAYLTCNFNRPVNGKTRSVLPMTK
;
A
#
# COMPACT_ATOMS: atom_id res chain seq x y z
N MET A 1 16.63 4.77 16.26
CA MET A 1 15.76 3.72 16.82
C MET A 1 15.74 3.87 18.33
N ALA A 2 14.70 3.39 19.01
CA ALA A 2 14.68 3.39 20.46
C ALA A 2 15.83 2.52 20.99
N GLU A 3 16.51 3.01 22.03
CA GLU A 3 17.68 2.39 22.64
C GLU A 3 17.29 1.42 23.77
N ASN A 4 16.09 1.59 24.32
CA ASN A 4 15.58 0.75 25.40
C ASN A 4 14.03 0.70 25.39
N PRO A 5 13.42 -0.26 26.10
CA PRO A 5 11.97 -0.40 26.16
C PRO A 5 11.24 0.81 26.76
N GLN A 6 11.87 1.56 27.67
CA GLN A 6 11.23 2.72 28.31
C GLN A 6 10.97 3.83 27.29
N GLN A 7 11.92 4.12 26.39
CA GLN A 7 11.73 5.10 25.32
C GLN A 7 10.55 4.72 24.41
N VAL A 8 10.31 3.43 24.16
CA VAL A 8 9.15 2.96 23.39
C VAL A 8 7.85 3.25 24.13
N LEU A 9 7.78 2.90 25.42
CA LEU A 9 6.59 3.09 26.24
C LEU A 9 6.25 4.58 26.40
N ASP A 10 7.26 5.41 26.63
CA ASP A 10 7.10 6.86 26.76
C ASP A 10 6.56 7.47 25.47
N PHE A 11 7.14 7.08 24.33
CA PHE A 11 6.67 7.51 23.01
C PHE A 11 5.22 7.10 22.74
N LEU A 12 4.88 5.82 22.95
CA LEU A 12 3.52 5.31 22.73
C LEU A 12 2.50 5.99 23.65
N THR A 13 2.87 6.23 24.91
CA THR A 13 1.99 6.87 25.90
C THR A 13 1.79 8.34 25.58
N ASP A 14 2.85 9.07 25.17
CA ASP A 14 2.73 10.46 24.75
C ASP A 14 1.87 10.59 23.47
N LEU A 15 2.09 9.70 22.49
CA LEU A 15 1.28 9.64 21.28
C LEU A 15 -0.20 9.39 21.62
N ALA A 16 -0.50 8.42 22.50
CA ALA A 16 -1.86 8.14 22.94
C ALA A 16 -2.51 9.34 23.65
N LYS A 17 -1.76 10.03 24.53
CA LYS A 17 -2.24 11.24 25.22
C LYS A 17 -2.60 12.35 24.24
N ARG A 18 -1.82 12.53 23.17
CA ARG A 18 -2.06 13.56 22.14
C ARG A 18 -3.18 13.18 21.17
N ALA A 19 -3.29 11.91 20.80
CA ALA A 19 -4.27 11.43 19.82
C ALA A 19 -5.68 11.25 20.43
N ARG A 20 -5.76 10.92 21.72
CA ARG A 20 -7.03 10.58 22.40
C ARG A 20 -8.11 11.67 22.31
N PRO A 21 -7.84 12.96 22.58
CA PRO A 21 -8.88 14.00 22.49
C PRO A 21 -9.50 14.11 21.09
N GLN A 22 -8.68 13.91 20.05
CA GLN A 22 -9.17 13.92 18.66
C GLN A 22 -10.02 12.67 18.38
N GLY A 23 -9.57 11.48 18.79
CA GLY A 23 -10.34 10.25 18.62
C GLY A 23 -11.69 10.27 19.37
N GLU A 24 -11.73 10.82 20.58
CA GLU A 24 -12.98 11.00 21.35
C GLU A 24 -13.94 11.97 20.64
N LYS A 25 -13.42 13.06 20.06
CA LYS A 25 -14.19 14.02 19.27
C LYS A 25 -14.76 13.39 18.00
N GLU A 26 -13.95 12.66 17.24
CA GLU A 26 -14.35 11.97 16.02
C GLU A 26 -15.43 10.91 16.30
N LEU A 27 -15.25 10.12 17.37
CA LEU A 27 -16.25 9.13 17.78
C LEU A 27 -17.56 9.79 18.22
N ALA A 28 -17.51 10.90 18.95
CA ALA A 28 -18.70 11.65 19.34
C ALA A 28 -19.45 12.23 18.13
N GLN A 29 -18.70 12.77 17.16
CA GLN A 29 -19.27 13.26 15.89
C GLN A 29 -19.93 12.13 15.11
N LEU A 30 -19.28 10.97 15.03
CA LEU A 30 -19.81 9.80 14.33
C LEU A 30 -21.09 9.27 15.01
N ARG A 31 -21.11 9.18 16.34
CA ARG A 31 -22.31 8.80 17.10
C ARG A 31 -23.47 9.78 16.88
N ALA A 32 -23.20 11.08 16.95
CA ALA A 32 -24.21 12.11 16.70
C ALA A 32 -24.79 12.00 15.28
N PHE A 33 -23.92 11.81 14.28
CA PHE A 33 -24.32 11.59 12.89
C PHE A 33 -25.17 10.32 12.72
N ALA A 34 -24.71 9.18 13.26
CA ALA A 34 -25.42 7.91 13.15
C ALA A 34 -26.81 7.96 13.82
N LYS A 35 -26.92 8.66 14.95
CA LYS A 35 -28.20 8.89 15.63
C LYS A 35 -29.13 9.80 14.82
N ALA A 36 -28.63 10.94 14.37
CA ALA A 36 -29.43 11.95 13.67
C ALA A 36 -29.96 11.45 12.32
N GLU A 37 -29.11 10.77 11.54
CA GLU A 37 -29.43 10.37 10.16
C GLU A 37 -29.99 8.95 10.05
N PHE A 38 -29.67 8.06 10.99
CA PHE A 38 -30.02 6.63 10.89
C PHE A 38 -30.70 6.05 12.15
N GLY A 39 -30.94 6.86 13.18
CA GLY A 39 -31.61 6.41 14.41
C GLY A 39 -30.81 5.39 15.24
N VAL A 40 -29.49 5.33 15.05
CA VAL A 40 -28.61 4.41 15.80
C VAL A 40 -28.35 4.99 17.19
N GLU A 41 -28.96 4.40 18.20
CA GLU A 41 -28.80 4.85 19.60
C GLU A 41 -27.45 4.45 20.19
N GLU A 42 -26.91 3.29 19.80
CA GLU A 42 -25.61 2.78 20.28
C GLU A 42 -24.74 2.32 19.11
N LEU A 43 -23.58 2.96 18.96
CA LEU A 43 -22.61 2.65 17.91
C LEU A 43 -21.60 1.61 18.40
N GLN A 44 -21.56 0.43 17.79
CA GLN A 44 -20.64 -0.65 18.15
C GLN A 44 -19.35 -0.58 17.30
N PRO A 45 -18.25 -1.24 17.73
CA PRO A 45 -16.97 -1.18 17.00
C PRO A 45 -17.05 -1.64 15.52
N TRP A 46 -17.90 -2.63 15.20
CA TRP A 46 -18.08 -3.10 13.82
C TRP A 46 -18.91 -2.14 12.96
N ASP A 47 -19.64 -1.20 13.58
CA ASP A 47 -20.44 -0.20 12.88
C ASP A 47 -19.59 1.01 12.41
N ILE A 48 -18.44 1.24 13.06
CA ILE A 48 -17.61 2.43 12.86
C ILE A 48 -17.27 2.61 11.37
N ALA A 49 -16.70 1.59 10.72
CA ALA A 49 -16.29 1.71 9.32
C ALA A 49 -17.47 2.04 8.39
N TYR A 50 -18.64 1.44 8.63
CA TYR A 50 -19.82 1.68 7.81
C TYR A 50 -20.34 3.11 7.95
N TYR A 51 -20.52 3.60 9.17
CA TYR A 51 -21.01 4.95 9.39
C TYR A 51 -19.95 6.03 9.10
N SER A 52 -18.67 5.73 9.26
CA SER A 52 -17.58 6.64 8.86
C SER A 52 -17.62 6.92 7.36
N GLU A 53 -17.86 5.90 6.53
CA GLU A 53 -18.04 6.10 5.09
C GLU A 53 -19.29 6.92 4.77
N LYS A 54 -20.41 6.67 5.45
CA LYS A 54 -21.64 7.48 5.30
C LYS A 54 -21.42 8.94 5.71
N GLN A 55 -20.71 9.17 6.80
CA GLN A 55 -20.39 10.51 7.30
C GLN A 55 -19.45 11.24 6.34
N LYS A 56 -18.42 10.56 5.83
CA LYS A 56 -17.50 11.09 4.81
C LYS A 56 -18.25 11.50 3.55
N GLN A 57 -19.19 10.67 3.08
CA GLN A 57 -20.05 10.99 1.94
C GLN A 57 -20.94 12.20 2.23
N HIS A 58 -21.54 12.28 3.42
CA HIS A 58 -22.38 13.41 3.81
C HIS A 58 -21.60 14.72 3.89
N LEU A 59 -20.39 14.72 4.45
CA LEU A 59 -19.58 15.93 4.64
C LEU A 59 -18.86 16.38 3.37
N TYR A 60 -18.35 15.44 2.56
CA TYR A 60 -17.45 15.75 1.46
C TYR A 60 -18.01 15.40 0.08
N SER A 61 -19.19 14.77 0.01
CA SER A 61 -19.79 14.29 -1.25
C SER A 61 -18.87 13.38 -2.08
N ILE A 62 -17.91 12.71 -1.43
CA ILE A 62 -16.95 11.79 -2.03
C ILE A 62 -17.13 10.42 -1.39
N SER A 63 -17.18 9.38 -2.22
CA SER A 63 -17.11 7.98 -1.77
C SER A 63 -15.89 7.27 -2.36
N ASP A 64 -15.29 6.40 -1.57
CA ASP A 64 -14.18 5.55 -2.03
C ASP A 64 -14.60 4.68 -3.23
N GLU A 65 -15.86 4.27 -3.28
CA GLU A 65 -16.41 3.50 -4.39
C GLU A 65 -16.42 4.28 -5.71
N GLN A 66 -16.78 5.58 -5.67
CA GLN A 66 -16.73 6.45 -6.85
C GLN A 66 -15.29 6.67 -7.34
N LEU A 67 -14.29 6.61 -6.46
CA LEU A 67 -12.88 6.78 -6.81
C LEU A 67 -12.28 5.52 -7.45
N ARG A 68 -12.75 4.32 -7.11
CA ARG A 68 -12.17 3.04 -7.59
C ARG A 68 -11.89 2.99 -9.10
N PRO A 69 -12.80 3.41 -10.00
CA PRO A 69 -12.57 3.38 -11.46
C PRO A 69 -11.38 4.23 -11.93
N TYR A 70 -10.96 5.22 -11.14
CA TYR A 70 -9.85 6.12 -11.49
C TYR A 70 -8.47 5.53 -11.17
N PHE A 71 -8.42 4.44 -10.40
CA PHE A 71 -7.17 3.80 -9.98
C PHE A 71 -7.06 2.35 -10.46
N PRO A 72 -7.19 2.08 -11.78
CA PRO A 72 -6.92 0.75 -12.31
C PRO A 72 -5.42 0.46 -12.15
N GLU A 73 -5.09 -0.79 -11.83
CA GLU A 73 -3.72 -1.22 -11.52
C GLU A 73 -2.69 -0.71 -12.53
N ASN A 74 -2.92 -0.93 -13.81
CA ASN A 74 -1.98 -0.55 -14.86
C ASN A 74 -1.66 0.95 -14.83
N LYS A 75 -2.65 1.82 -14.59
CA LYS A 75 -2.42 3.26 -14.45
C LYS A 75 -1.67 3.59 -13.17
N VAL A 76 -1.97 2.92 -12.07
CA VAL A 76 -1.31 3.17 -10.78
C VAL A 76 0.15 2.72 -10.81
N VAL A 77 0.45 1.54 -11.35
CA VAL A 77 1.81 1.03 -11.50
C VAL A 77 2.62 1.92 -12.44
N ASN A 78 2.04 2.33 -13.58
CA ASN A 78 2.70 3.27 -14.49
C ASN A 78 2.92 4.65 -13.84
N GLY A 79 1.94 5.13 -13.06
CA GLY A 79 2.07 6.38 -12.30
C GLY A 79 3.18 6.30 -11.25
N LEU A 80 3.30 5.17 -10.55
CA LEU A 80 4.41 4.90 -9.62
C LEU A 80 5.76 4.99 -10.34
N PHE A 81 5.90 4.33 -11.50
CA PHE A 81 7.14 4.37 -12.28
C PHE A 81 7.47 5.78 -12.79
N GLU A 82 6.46 6.56 -13.18
CA GLU A 82 6.64 7.94 -13.58
C GLU A 82 7.11 8.83 -12.41
N VAL A 83 6.57 8.63 -11.21
CA VAL A 83 7.03 9.33 -10.00
C VAL A 83 8.48 8.97 -9.69
N VAL A 84 8.82 7.68 -9.73
CA VAL A 84 10.20 7.18 -9.51
C VAL A 84 11.16 7.79 -10.54
N LYS A 85 10.76 7.87 -11.80
CA LYS A 85 11.55 8.50 -12.86
C LYS A 85 11.78 9.97 -12.60
N ARG A 86 10.75 10.74 -12.22
CA ARG A 86 10.89 12.19 -12.01
C ARG A 86 11.74 12.55 -10.79
N ILE A 87 11.63 11.75 -9.73
CA ILE A 87 12.33 12.05 -8.46
C ILE A 87 13.78 11.52 -8.51
N TYR A 88 14.00 10.34 -9.10
CA TYR A 88 15.27 9.62 -9.00
C TYR A 88 15.98 9.39 -10.34
N GLY A 89 15.38 9.78 -11.47
CA GLY A 89 15.93 9.48 -12.80
C GLY A 89 15.90 8.00 -13.17
N ILE A 90 15.13 7.18 -12.45
CA ILE A 90 15.11 5.72 -12.62
C ILE A 90 13.95 5.29 -13.52
N THR A 91 14.26 4.50 -14.55
CA THR A 91 13.28 3.89 -15.47
C THR A 91 13.13 2.39 -15.20
N ALA A 92 11.91 1.92 -15.01
CA ALA A 92 11.60 0.51 -14.92
C ALA A 92 11.32 -0.10 -16.30
N LYS A 93 11.94 -1.24 -16.61
CA LYS A 93 11.71 -2.03 -17.84
C LYS A 93 11.29 -3.44 -17.46
N GLU A 94 10.15 -3.89 -17.98
CA GLU A 94 9.66 -5.24 -17.74
C GLU A 94 10.45 -6.26 -18.55
N ARG A 95 10.73 -7.42 -17.94
CA ARG A 95 11.29 -8.61 -18.60
C ARG A 95 10.37 -9.81 -18.40
N THR A 96 10.24 -10.60 -19.45
CA THR A 96 9.36 -11.78 -19.49
C THR A 96 10.13 -13.09 -19.65
N ASP A 97 11.45 -13.02 -19.75
CA ASP A 97 12.37 -14.15 -19.93
C ASP A 97 13.02 -14.59 -18.60
N VAL A 98 12.42 -14.20 -17.48
CA VAL A 98 12.90 -14.50 -16.11
C VAL A 98 11.96 -15.52 -15.48
N ASP A 99 12.52 -16.52 -14.80
CA ASP A 99 11.75 -17.52 -14.08
C ASP A 99 10.91 -16.90 -12.96
N VAL A 100 9.64 -17.29 -12.88
CA VAL A 100 8.68 -16.82 -11.88
C VAL A 100 7.96 -17.99 -11.22
N TRP A 101 7.61 -17.84 -9.93
CA TRP A 101 6.89 -18.88 -9.18
C TRP A 101 5.38 -18.90 -9.46
N HIS A 102 4.85 -17.86 -10.11
CA HIS A 102 3.43 -17.77 -10.45
C HIS A 102 3.23 -16.93 -11.72
N PRO A 103 2.32 -17.29 -12.66
CA PRO A 103 2.16 -16.60 -13.94
C PRO A 103 1.78 -15.12 -13.87
N GLU A 104 1.22 -14.69 -12.73
CA GLU A 104 0.83 -13.29 -12.50
C GLU A 104 1.97 -12.44 -11.92
N VAL A 105 3.15 -13.03 -11.66
CA VAL A 105 4.32 -12.30 -11.17
C VAL A 105 5.04 -11.69 -12.37
N ARG A 106 5.40 -10.42 -12.24
CA ARG A 106 6.12 -9.66 -13.25
C ARG A 106 7.52 -9.34 -12.75
N PHE A 107 8.50 -9.26 -13.65
CA PHE A 107 9.87 -8.88 -13.28
C PHE A 107 10.27 -7.59 -13.97
N PHE A 108 10.91 -6.70 -13.22
CA PHE A 108 11.36 -5.41 -13.71
C PHE A 108 12.82 -5.17 -13.40
N GLU A 109 13.52 -4.57 -14.35
CA GLU A 109 14.85 -4.01 -14.18
C GLU A 109 14.76 -2.49 -14.05
N LEU A 110 15.60 -1.92 -13.18
CA LEU A 110 15.67 -0.49 -12.91
C LEU A 110 16.95 0.08 -13.48
N TYR A 111 16.81 1.05 -14.40
CA TYR A 111 17.91 1.72 -15.08
C TYR A 111 18.00 3.18 -14.66
N ASP A 112 19.20 3.71 -14.45
CA ASP A 112 19.40 5.15 -14.25
C ASP A 112 19.43 5.94 -15.58
N GLU A 113 19.68 7.24 -15.49
CA GLU A 113 19.73 8.16 -16.64
C GLU A 113 20.86 7.84 -17.63
N ASN A 114 21.92 7.16 -17.17
CA ASN A 114 23.02 6.67 -18.02
C ASN A 114 22.73 5.29 -18.61
N ASN A 115 21.51 4.77 -18.40
CA ASN A 115 21.08 3.44 -18.79
C ASN A 115 21.92 2.33 -18.11
N GLU A 116 22.45 2.60 -16.91
CA GLU A 116 23.10 1.59 -16.07
C GLU A 116 22.06 0.84 -15.24
N LEU A 117 22.14 -0.50 -15.21
CA LEU A 117 21.30 -1.31 -14.34
C LEU A 117 21.64 -1.03 -12.87
N ARG A 118 20.65 -0.60 -12.09
CA ARG A 118 20.80 -0.30 -10.66
C ARG A 118 20.31 -1.43 -9.76
N GLY A 119 19.32 -2.19 -10.22
CA GLY A 119 18.74 -3.33 -9.52
C GLY A 119 17.50 -3.84 -10.23
N SER A 120 16.85 -4.83 -9.65
CA SER A 120 15.64 -5.44 -10.22
C SER A 120 14.65 -5.81 -9.12
N PHE A 121 13.40 -6.07 -9.49
CA PHE A 121 12.42 -6.58 -8.54
C PHE A 121 11.33 -7.42 -9.23
N TYR A 122 10.80 -8.37 -8.47
CA TYR A 122 9.56 -9.07 -8.79
C TYR A 122 8.37 -8.30 -8.22
N LEU A 123 7.29 -8.22 -8.99
CA LEU A 123 6.04 -7.59 -8.62
C LEU A 123 4.95 -8.65 -8.56
N ASP A 124 4.47 -8.97 -7.36
CA ASP A 124 3.43 -9.97 -7.10
C ASP A 124 2.20 -9.32 -6.44
N LEU A 125 1.26 -8.84 -7.26
CA LEU A 125 0.20 -7.93 -6.81
C LEU A 125 -1.03 -8.60 -6.21
N TYR A 126 -1.40 -9.78 -6.70
CA TYR A 126 -2.74 -10.32 -6.46
C TYR A 126 -2.82 -11.26 -5.27
N ALA A 127 -3.94 -11.20 -4.56
CA ALA A 127 -4.30 -12.18 -3.55
C ALA A 127 -4.59 -13.54 -4.20
N ARG A 128 -4.07 -14.61 -3.58
CA ARG A 128 -4.35 -16.00 -3.94
C ARG A 128 -4.17 -16.90 -2.73
N GLU A 129 -4.73 -18.10 -2.80
CA GLU A 129 -4.55 -19.11 -1.77
C GLU A 129 -3.05 -19.42 -1.55
N HIS A 130 -2.68 -19.69 -0.30
CA HIS A 130 -1.31 -19.99 0.13
C HIS A 130 -0.26 -18.89 -0.11
N LYS A 131 -0.64 -17.69 -0.54
CA LYS A 131 0.23 -16.51 -0.56
C LYS A 131 0.17 -15.78 0.78
N ARG A 132 1.33 -15.40 1.32
CA ARG A 132 1.42 -14.53 2.52
C ARG A 132 0.60 -13.25 2.30
N GLY A 133 -0.29 -12.95 3.24
CA GLY A 133 -1.14 -11.75 3.19
C GLY A 133 -0.40 -10.45 3.51
N GLY A 134 -1.00 -9.32 3.13
CA GLY A 134 -0.53 -7.97 3.42
C GLY A 134 0.10 -7.25 2.22
N ALA A 135 0.97 -6.28 2.52
CA ALA A 135 1.85 -5.68 1.53
C ALA A 135 3.24 -5.61 2.17
N TRP A 136 4.25 -6.15 1.49
CA TRP A 136 5.58 -6.29 2.03
C TRP A 136 6.62 -6.30 0.91
N MET A 137 7.84 -5.94 1.28
CA MET A 137 9.03 -6.06 0.45
C MET A 137 10.05 -6.93 1.18
N ASP A 138 10.83 -7.70 0.42
CA ASP A 138 11.95 -8.47 0.94
C ASP A 138 13.06 -8.59 -0.11
N ASP A 139 14.27 -8.93 0.31
CA ASP A 139 15.40 -9.13 -0.58
C ASP A 139 15.41 -10.55 -1.14
N CYS A 140 15.40 -10.69 -2.46
CA CYS A 140 15.78 -11.95 -3.11
C CYS A 140 17.30 -12.11 -3.07
N VAL A 141 18.01 -11.05 -3.42
CA VAL A 141 19.47 -10.98 -3.45
C VAL A 141 19.88 -9.57 -3.04
N GLY A 142 20.66 -9.46 -1.97
CA GLY A 142 21.20 -8.17 -1.53
C GLY A 142 22.31 -7.63 -2.45
N GLN A 143 22.52 -6.32 -2.42
CA GLN A 143 23.67 -5.70 -3.06
C GLN A 143 24.96 -6.10 -2.32
N MET A 144 25.97 -6.54 -3.07
CA MET A 144 27.23 -6.98 -2.49
C MET A 144 28.39 -6.78 -3.47
N ARG A 145 29.57 -6.41 -2.96
CA ARG A 145 30.79 -6.50 -3.75
C ARG A 145 31.42 -7.88 -3.55
N LYS A 146 31.60 -8.62 -4.64
CA LYS A 146 32.21 -9.95 -4.63
C LYS A 146 33.72 -9.86 -4.47
N ALA A 147 34.36 -10.98 -4.14
CA ALA A 147 35.80 -11.06 -3.94
C ALA A 147 36.62 -10.66 -5.18
N ASP A 148 36.07 -10.88 -6.38
CA ASP A 148 36.66 -10.45 -7.66
C ASP A 148 36.48 -8.95 -7.97
N GLY A 149 35.89 -8.19 -7.04
CA GLY A 149 35.63 -6.75 -7.17
C GLY A 149 34.33 -6.40 -7.90
N THR A 150 33.66 -7.38 -8.51
CA THR A 150 32.39 -7.16 -9.23
C THR A 150 31.25 -6.81 -8.26
N LEU A 151 30.32 -5.98 -8.73
CA LEU A 151 29.17 -5.55 -7.94
C LEU A 151 27.95 -6.40 -8.29
N GLN A 152 27.47 -7.19 -7.34
CA GLN A 152 26.16 -7.82 -7.41
C GLN A 152 25.07 -6.77 -7.22
N LYS A 153 24.20 -6.63 -8.22
CA LYS A 153 23.04 -5.73 -8.16
C LYS A 153 21.92 -6.40 -7.33
N PRO A 154 21.15 -5.61 -6.56
CA PRO A 154 20.10 -6.16 -5.72
C PRO A 154 18.89 -6.62 -6.55
N VAL A 155 18.21 -7.64 -6.04
CA VAL A 155 16.91 -8.10 -6.54
C VAL A 155 15.95 -8.17 -5.36
N ALA A 156 14.78 -7.53 -5.48
CA ALA A 156 13.77 -7.50 -4.42
C ALA A 156 12.47 -8.22 -4.82
N TYR A 157 11.70 -8.62 -3.82
CA TYR A 157 10.31 -9.02 -3.95
C TYR A 157 9.43 -7.86 -3.50
N LEU A 158 8.47 -7.43 -4.32
CA LEU A 158 7.41 -6.50 -3.95
C LEU A 158 6.07 -7.22 -4.03
N THR A 159 5.50 -7.53 -2.87
CA THR A 159 4.30 -8.34 -2.75
C THR A 159 3.14 -7.52 -2.21
N CYS A 160 1.98 -7.63 -2.85
CA CYS A 160 0.70 -7.08 -2.39
C CYS A 160 -0.40 -8.14 -2.46
N ASN A 161 -1.59 -7.82 -1.96
CA ASN A 161 -2.74 -8.71 -1.97
C ASN A 161 -4.01 -8.00 -2.49
N PHE A 162 -3.90 -7.36 -3.66
CA PHE A 162 -5.04 -6.76 -4.33
C PHE A 162 -5.99 -7.84 -4.89
N ASN A 163 -7.27 -7.51 -4.97
CA ASN A 163 -8.24 -8.40 -5.59
C ASN A 163 -7.99 -8.50 -7.10
N ARG A 164 -7.99 -9.73 -7.62
CA ARG A 164 -7.85 -9.99 -9.05
C ARG A 164 -8.97 -9.31 -9.86
N PRO A 165 -8.69 -8.80 -11.07
CA PRO A 165 -9.71 -8.47 -12.05
C PRO A 165 -10.68 -9.64 -12.25
N VAL A 166 -11.99 -9.37 -12.35
CA VAL A 166 -13.02 -10.40 -12.60
C VAL A 166 -13.67 -10.12 -13.95
N ASN A 167 -13.76 -11.12 -14.82
CA ASN A 167 -14.40 -11.04 -16.15
C ASN A 167 -13.88 -9.89 -17.03
N GLY A 168 -12.55 -9.67 -17.07
CA GLY A 168 -11.93 -8.64 -17.89
C GLY A 168 -12.17 -7.19 -17.42
N LYS A 169 -12.88 -6.98 -16.30
CA LYS A 169 -13.00 -5.67 -15.67
C LYS A 169 -11.84 -5.44 -14.72
N THR A 170 -11.00 -4.46 -15.04
CA THR A 170 -9.87 -4.03 -14.20
C THR A 170 -10.36 -3.67 -12.80
N ARG A 171 -9.82 -4.33 -11.77
CA ARG A 171 -10.09 -3.94 -10.38
C ARG A 171 -9.12 -2.86 -9.93
N SER A 172 -9.64 -1.98 -9.08
CA SER A 172 -8.86 -0.91 -8.47
C SER A 172 -7.83 -1.48 -7.50
N VAL A 173 -6.65 -0.86 -7.43
CA VAL A 173 -5.64 -1.16 -6.40
C VAL A 173 -5.82 -0.31 -5.13
N LEU A 174 -6.91 0.44 -5.01
CA LEU A 174 -7.26 1.15 -3.78
C LEU A 174 -8.04 0.27 -2.80
N PRO A 175 -7.57 0.23 -1.55
CA PRO A 175 -8.40 0.55 -0.40
C PRO A 175 -7.91 1.89 0.17
N MET A 176 -8.68 2.96 0.01
CA MET A 176 -8.32 4.29 0.54
C MET A 176 -8.58 4.42 2.05
N THR A 177 -8.94 3.30 2.70
CA THR A 177 -9.18 3.20 4.14
C THR A 177 -8.47 1.98 4.71
N LYS A 178 -7.52 2.24 5.60
CA LYS A 178 -7.27 1.46 6.81
C LYS A 178 -7.67 2.32 7.99
#